data_AF-A0AAD5JR67-F1
#
_entry.id   AF-A0AAD5JR67-F1
#
_cell.length_a   1.000
_cell.length_b   1.000
_cell.length_c   1.000
_cell.angle_alpha   90.00
_cell.angle_beta   90.00
_cell.angle_gamma   90.00
#
_symmetry.space_group_name_H-M   'P 1'
#
loop_
_entity.id
_entity.type
_entity.pdbx_description
1 polymer ?
#
loop_
_entity_poly.entity_id
_entity_poly.type
_entity_poly.pdbx_seq_one_letter_code
_entity_poly.pdbx_strand_id
1 'polypeptide(L)'
;MFRNTLTTLNRSTQAIRKPLTVSAANGVRFYHEKVINHFEKPRNVGSFPKNEKGVGTGLVGAPACGDVMKLQIKVDDDTGKIVDVKFKTFGCGSAIASSSFMTERVRGLTLEQAGQIKNTEIAKELSLPPVKLHCSMLAEDAIKSAIKDYKSKRVAAAATTVPSGSSSAQQATA
;
A
#
# COMPACT_ATOMS: atom_id res chain seq x y z
N MET A 1 -70.33 -40.10 56.78
CA MET A 1 -70.16 -38.76 57.38
C MET A 1 -68.65 -38.55 57.46
N PHE A 2 -67.94 -37.64 56.78
CA PHE A 2 -68.20 -36.35 56.16
C PHE A 2 -67.26 -36.17 54.95
N ARG A 3 -67.72 -35.42 53.94
CA ARG A 3 -66.89 -34.81 52.88
C ARG A 3 -66.12 -33.61 53.43
N ASN A 4 -65.01 -33.24 52.77
CA ASN A 4 -64.39 -31.90 52.58
C ASN A 4 -62.85 -31.99 52.71
N THR A 5 -61.97 -31.27 51.99
CA THR A 5 -62.07 -30.17 51.00
C THR A 5 -60.67 -29.97 50.39
N LEU A 6 -60.62 -29.79 49.07
CA LEU A 6 -59.91 -28.74 48.33
C LEU A 6 -58.56 -28.16 48.87
N THR A 7 -57.54 -28.39 48.03
CA THR A 7 -56.63 -27.36 47.46
C THR A 7 -55.61 -26.68 48.37
N THR A 8 -54.33 -26.90 48.07
CA THR A 8 -53.30 -25.87 48.28
C THR A 8 -52.31 -25.89 47.12
N LEU A 9 -52.17 -24.72 46.49
CA LEU A 9 -51.46 -24.48 45.24
C LEU A 9 -49.96 -24.74 45.35
N ASN A 10 -49.43 -25.47 44.36
CA ASN A 10 -48.00 -25.55 44.06
C ASN A 10 -47.56 -24.24 43.38
N ARG A 11 -46.92 -23.34 44.14
CA ARG A 11 -46.35 -22.09 43.62
C ARG A 11 -44.94 -22.35 43.10
N SER A 12 -44.82 -23.00 41.95
CA SER A 12 -43.58 -23.01 41.19
C SER A 12 -43.42 -21.67 40.47
N THR A 13 -42.58 -20.78 41.00
CA THR A 13 -42.11 -19.61 40.25
C THR A 13 -41.15 -20.11 39.16
N GLN A 14 -41.69 -20.57 38.04
CA GLN A 14 -40.91 -20.75 36.82
C GLN A 14 -40.54 -19.35 36.32
N ALA A 15 -39.32 -18.92 36.64
CA ALA A 15 -38.68 -17.82 35.95
C ALA A 15 -38.56 -18.20 34.48
N ILE A 16 -39.43 -17.62 33.65
CA ILE A 16 -39.37 -17.72 32.19
C ILE A 16 -38.08 -17.04 31.74
N ARG A 17 -36.99 -17.80 31.72
CA ARG A 17 -35.76 -17.40 31.03
C ARG A 17 -36.08 -17.47 29.55
N LYS A 18 -36.51 -16.34 28.99
CA LYS A 18 -36.56 -16.16 27.54
C LYS A 18 -35.19 -16.60 26.99
N PRO A 19 -35.13 -17.53 26.03
CA PRO A 19 -33.85 -17.86 25.42
C PRO A 19 -33.35 -16.58 24.77
N LEU A 20 -32.18 -16.11 25.21
CA LEU A 20 -31.43 -15.09 24.51
C LEU A 20 -31.10 -15.70 23.14
N THR A 21 -31.94 -15.42 22.16
CA THR A 21 -31.59 -15.60 20.76
C THR A 21 -30.40 -14.69 20.50
N VAL A 22 -29.20 -15.24 20.62
CA VAL A 22 -28.00 -14.62 20.08
C VAL A 22 -28.26 -14.58 18.58
N SER A 23 -28.76 -13.45 18.10
CA SER A 23 -28.79 -13.14 16.68
C SER A 23 -27.33 -13.19 16.25
N ALA A 24 -26.97 -14.28 15.57
CA ALA A 24 -25.72 -14.37 14.86
C ALA A 24 -25.82 -13.33 13.74
N ALA A 25 -25.47 -12.08 14.07
CA ALA A 25 -25.13 -11.09 13.08
C ALA A 25 -23.96 -11.69 12.31
N ASN A 26 -24.27 -12.30 11.16
CA ASN A 26 -23.30 -12.70 10.17
C ASN A 26 -22.58 -11.43 9.74
N GLY A 27 -21.54 -11.07 10.49
CA GLY A 27 -20.59 -10.02 10.14
C GLY A 27 -19.77 -10.53 8.97
N VAL A 28 -20.40 -10.60 7.79
CA VAL A 28 -19.68 -10.79 6.54
C VAL A 28 -18.72 -9.61 6.46
N ARG A 29 -17.42 -9.89 6.59
CA ARG A 29 -16.39 -8.88 6.52
C ARG A 29 -16.22 -8.49 5.05
N PHE A 30 -17.09 -7.61 4.59
CA PHE A 30 -17.06 -7.13 3.22
C PHE A 30 -15.80 -6.29 2.98
N TYR A 31 -15.09 -6.63 1.92
CA TYR A 31 -14.16 -5.72 1.27
C TYR A 31 -14.98 -4.78 0.39
N HIS A 32 -14.58 -3.52 0.31
CA HIS A 32 -15.20 -2.58 -0.62
C HIS A 32 -14.98 -3.06 -2.06
N GLU A 33 -15.96 -2.88 -2.95
CA GLU A 33 -15.90 -3.36 -4.35
C GLU A 33 -14.64 -2.88 -5.07
N LYS A 34 -14.22 -1.64 -4.82
CA LYS A 34 -12.97 -1.07 -5.34
C LYS A 34 -11.73 -1.88 -4.92
N VAL A 35 -11.67 -2.32 -3.67
CA VAL A 35 -10.56 -3.15 -3.18
C VAL A 35 -10.55 -4.49 -3.89
N ILE A 36 -11.73 -5.11 -4.04
CA ILE A 36 -11.88 -6.38 -4.77
C ILE A 36 -11.44 -6.20 -6.22
N ASN A 37 -11.86 -5.13 -6.88
CA ASN A 37 -11.53 -4.85 -8.26
C ASN A 37 -10.02 -4.71 -8.51
N HIS A 38 -9.30 -4.01 -7.63
CA HIS A 38 -7.84 -3.90 -7.72
C HIS A 38 -7.12 -5.18 -7.30
N PHE A 39 -7.74 -6.02 -6.48
CA PHE A 39 -7.17 -7.31 -6.08
C PHE A 39 -7.32 -8.37 -7.17
N GLU A 40 -8.49 -8.50 -7.79
CA GLU A 40 -8.74 -9.49 -8.86
C GLU A 40 -8.04 -9.12 -10.17
N LYS A 41 -7.99 -7.81 -10.48
CA LYS A 41 -7.37 -7.30 -11.70
C LYS A 41 -6.37 -6.21 -11.35
N PRO A 42 -5.23 -6.53 -10.71
CA PRO A 42 -4.23 -5.53 -10.36
C PRO A 42 -3.60 -4.96 -11.64
N ARG A 43 -3.49 -3.64 -11.71
CA ARG A 43 -2.88 -2.95 -12.86
C ARG A 43 -1.38 -2.87 -12.64
N ASN A 44 -0.58 -2.70 -13.69
CA ASN A 44 0.84 -2.35 -13.51
C ASN A 44 1.70 -3.35 -12.72
N VAL A 45 1.27 -4.60 -12.59
CA VAL A 45 2.09 -5.65 -11.96
C VAL A 45 3.28 -5.96 -12.84
N GLY A 46 4.48 -5.95 -12.27
CA GLY A 46 5.70 -6.25 -13.01
C GLY A 46 6.94 -5.63 -12.41
N SER A 47 8.03 -5.64 -13.16
CA SER A 47 9.27 -4.99 -12.76
C SER A 47 10.05 -4.54 -13.98
N PHE A 48 10.77 -3.43 -13.83
CA PHE A 48 11.76 -2.99 -14.81
C PHE A 48 13.11 -3.68 -14.57
N PRO A 49 13.93 -3.85 -15.62
CA PRO A 49 15.31 -4.29 -15.48
C PRO A 49 16.12 -3.31 -14.62
N LYS A 50 17.05 -3.84 -13.82
CA LYS A 50 17.83 -3.04 -12.85
C LYS A 50 18.71 -1.97 -13.50
N ASN A 51 19.09 -2.16 -14.76
CA ASN A 51 20.05 -1.31 -15.48
C ASN A 51 19.36 -0.25 -16.36
N GLU A 52 18.03 -0.14 -16.28
CA GLU A 52 17.30 0.84 -17.08
C GLU A 52 17.55 2.26 -16.57
N LYS A 53 17.92 3.17 -17.48
CA LYS A 53 18.10 4.59 -17.18
C LYS A 53 16.74 5.21 -16.85
N GLY A 54 16.75 6.21 -15.96
CA GLY A 54 15.53 6.92 -15.58
C GLY A 54 14.58 6.13 -14.66
N VAL A 55 15.02 4.99 -14.10
CA VAL A 55 14.19 4.18 -13.19
C VAL A 55 14.59 4.36 -11.72
N GLY A 56 13.64 4.86 -10.93
CA GLY A 56 13.69 4.86 -9.47
C GLY A 56 13.07 3.59 -8.90
N THR A 57 13.68 3.01 -7.87
CA THR A 57 13.19 1.80 -7.19
C THR A 57 13.08 2.06 -5.68
N GLY A 58 11.87 1.90 -5.14
CA GLY A 58 11.60 1.89 -3.71
C GLY A 58 11.28 0.48 -3.25
N LEU A 59 12.01 -0.01 -2.25
CA LEU A 59 11.67 -1.23 -1.52
C LEU A 59 11.34 -0.83 -0.09
N VAL A 60 10.12 -1.15 0.35
CA VAL A 60 9.61 -0.79 1.68
C VAL A 60 8.88 -1.98 2.30
N GLY A 61 8.73 -1.95 3.62
CA GLY A 61 8.13 -3.04 4.39
C GLY A 61 9.16 -4.01 4.96
N ALA A 62 8.68 -4.94 5.78
CA ALA A 62 9.51 -5.91 6.49
C ALA A 62 8.89 -7.30 6.39
N PRO A 63 9.67 -8.34 6.02
CA PRO A 63 9.15 -9.70 5.93
C PRO A 63 8.50 -10.21 7.23
N ALA A 64 8.98 -9.75 8.39
CA ALA A 64 8.44 -10.10 9.70
C ALA A 64 6.99 -9.60 9.90
N CYS A 65 6.61 -8.50 9.26
CA CYS A 65 5.27 -7.93 9.35
C CYS A 65 4.31 -8.51 8.32
N GLY A 66 4.81 -9.31 7.37
CA GLY A 66 4.02 -9.91 6.30
C GLY A 66 3.71 -8.97 5.12
N ASP A 67 4.16 -7.71 5.17
CA ASP A 67 3.95 -6.72 4.11
C ASP A 67 5.30 -6.20 3.57
N VAL A 68 5.56 -6.43 2.28
CA VAL A 68 6.75 -5.98 1.56
C VAL A 68 6.35 -5.51 0.16
N MET A 69 6.67 -4.26 -0.16
CA MET A 69 6.33 -3.65 -1.44
C MET A 69 7.58 -3.15 -2.17
N LYS A 70 7.72 -3.57 -3.43
CA LYS A 70 8.68 -3.03 -4.39
C LYS A 70 7.93 -2.19 -5.43
N LEU A 71 8.21 -0.90 -5.46
CA LEU A 71 7.69 0.05 -6.45
C LEU A 71 8.82 0.52 -7.35
N GLN A 72 8.57 0.55 -8.65
CA GLN A 72 9.51 1.11 -9.62
C GLN A 72 8.79 2.14 -10.48
N ILE A 73 9.38 3.34 -10.56
CA ILE A 73 8.89 4.45 -11.38
C ILE A 73 9.88 4.70 -12.51
N LYS A 74 9.38 4.87 -13.72
CA LYS A 74 10.14 5.33 -14.87
C LYS A 74 9.79 6.78 -15.13
N VAL A 75 10.80 7.62 -15.15
CA VAL A 75 10.68 9.07 -15.31
C VAL A 75 11.28 9.46 -16.64
N ASP A 76 10.60 10.36 -17.34
CA ASP A 76 11.11 11.00 -18.53
C ASP A 76 12.01 12.18 -18.11
N ASP A 77 13.26 12.15 -18.57
CA ASP A 77 14.30 13.12 -18.18
C ASP A 77 14.02 14.54 -18.72
N ASP A 78 13.30 14.66 -19.84
CA ASP A 78 13.03 15.94 -20.51
C ASP A 78 11.85 16.66 -19.87
N THR A 79 10.80 15.91 -19.52
CA THR A 79 9.56 16.46 -18.96
C THR A 79 9.48 16.39 -17.43
N GLY A 80 10.31 15.56 -16.78
CA GLY A 80 10.27 15.31 -15.35
C GLY A 80 9.01 14.56 -14.88
N LYS A 81 8.29 13.92 -15.80
CA LYS A 81 7.03 13.22 -15.54
C LYS A 81 7.23 11.71 -15.44
N ILE A 82 6.39 11.07 -14.62
CA ILE A 82 6.37 9.61 -14.49
C ILE A 82 5.64 9.02 -15.69
N VAL A 83 6.36 8.36 -16.59
CA VAL A 83 5.81 7.75 -17.82
C VAL A 83 5.21 6.38 -17.57
N ASP A 84 5.86 5.57 -16.74
CA ASP A 84 5.37 4.23 -16.39
C ASP A 84 5.76 3.84 -14.98
N VAL A 85 4.95 2.96 -14.40
CA VAL A 85 5.09 2.51 -13.02
C VAL A 85 4.81 1.03 -12.99
N LYS A 86 5.65 0.30 -12.26
CA LYS A 86 5.49 -1.14 -12.04
C LYS A 86 5.61 -1.43 -10.55
N PHE A 87 4.83 -2.38 -10.06
CA PHE A 87 4.96 -2.82 -8.68
C PHE A 87 4.97 -4.34 -8.56
N LYS A 88 5.59 -4.79 -7.47
CA LYS A 88 5.46 -6.13 -6.91
C LYS A 88 5.25 -5.98 -5.42
N THR A 89 4.22 -6.59 -4.88
CA THR A 89 3.92 -6.50 -3.46
C THR A 89 3.58 -7.88 -2.91
N PHE A 90 4.00 -8.12 -1.69
CA PHE A 90 3.66 -9.27 -0.88
C PHE A 90 2.96 -8.72 0.35
N GLY A 91 1.74 -9.18 0.61
CA GLY A 91 0.95 -8.65 1.71
C GLY A 91 -0.52 -9.04 1.60
N CYS A 92 -1.33 -8.48 2.49
CA CYS A 92 -2.76 -8.71 2.47
C CYS A 92 -3.42 -8.14 1.19
N GLY A 93 -4.62 -8.62 0.82
CA GLY A 93 -5.32 -8.15 -0.38
C GLY A 93 -5.56 -6.63 -0.41
N SER A 94 -5.66 -5.98 0.76
CA SER A 94 -5.78 -4.53 0.87
C SER A 94 -4.46 -3.80 0.58
N ALA A 95 -3.31 -4.41 0.83
CA ALA A 95 -2.01 -3.91 0.41
C ALA A 95 -1.87 -3.99 -1.11
N ILE A 96 -2.26 -5.12 -1.73
CA ILE A 96 -2.26 -5.29 -3.19
C ILE A 96 -3.15 -4.26 -3.86
N ALA A 97 -4.37 -4.05 -3.34
CA ALA A 97 -5.30 -3.06 -3.88
C ALA A 97 -4.75 -1.63 -3.76
N SER A 98 -4.20 -1.28 -2.59
CA SER A 98 -3.55 0.02 -2.34
C SER A 98 -2.39 0.26 -3.31
N SER A 99 -1.53 -0.74 -3.52
CA SER A 99 -0.42 -0.66 -4.47
C SER A 99 -0.92 -0.47 -5.91
N SER A 100 -1.92 -1.23 -6.36
CA SER A 100 -2.47 -1.09 -7.72
C SER A 100 -3.04 0.29 -7.95
N PHE A 101 -3.94 0.75 -7.08
CA PHE A 101 -4.55 2.08 -7.21
C PHE A 101 -3.47 3.17 -7.24
N MET A 102 -2.48 3.05 -6.36
CA MET A 102 -1.40 4.02 -6.27
C MET A 102 -0.61 4.13 -7.57
N THR A 103 -0.30 3.00 -8.24
CA THR A 103 0.43 3.03 -9.51
C THR A 103 -0.33 3.71 -10.66
N GLU A 104 -1.65 3.61 -10.67
CA GLU A 104 -2.48 4.33 -11.65
C GLU A 104 -2.51 5.83 -11.32
N ARG A 105 -2.56 6.18 -10.02
CA ARG A 105 -2.62 7.56 -9.57
C ARG A 105 -1.35 8.35 -9.87
N VAL A 106 -0.18 7.74 -9.73
CA VAL A 106 1.11 8.42 -9.95
C VAL A 106 1.52 8.54 -11.41
N ARG A 107 0.93 7.75 -12.31
CA ARG A 107 1.27 7.81 -13.73
C ARG A 107 0.88 9.17 -14.31
N GLY A 108 1.79 9.80 -15.04
CA GLY A 108 1.60 11.11 -15.68
C GLY A 108 1.81 12.32 -14.77
N LEU A 109 2.03 12.11 -13.46
CA LEU A 109 2.35 13.17 -12.51
C LEU A 109 3.84 13.52 -12.53
N THR A 110 4.18 14.73 -12.06
CA THR A 110 5.57 15.08 -11.76
C THR A 110 6.03 14.44 -10.45
N LEU A 111 7.34 14.41 -10.22
CA LEU A 111 7.91 13.86 -8.99
C LEU A 111 7.44 14.62 -7.73
N GLU A 112 7.24 15.92 -7.82
CA GLU A 112 6.75 16.75 -6.72
C GLU A 112 5.29 16.38 -6.40
N GLN A 113 4.45 16.26 -7.43
CA GLN A 113 3.05 15.89 -7.27
C GLN A 113 2.90 14.47 -6.72
N ALA A 114 3.69 13.52 -7.23
CA ALA A 114 3.70 12.16 -6.74
C ALA A 114 4.14 12.09 -5.26
N GLY A 115 5.08 12.93 -4.84
CA GLY A 115 5.53 13.03 -3.44
C GLY A 115 4.52 13.69 -2.50
N GLN A 116 3.51 14.40 -3.02
CA GLN A 116 2.45 15.04 -2.22
C GLN A 116 1.27 14.12 -1.94
N ILE A 117 1.19 12.95 -2.59
CA ILE A 117 0.11 11.99 -2.37
C ILE A 117 0.21 11.47 -0.93
N LYS A 118 -0.91 11.53 -0.22
CA LYS A 118 -1.02 11.08 1.17
C LYS A 118 -1.77 9.76 1.26
N ASN A 119 -1.45 8.98 2.28
CA ASN A 119 -2.18 7.75 2.62
C ASN A 119 -3.69 7.97 2.80
N THR A 120 -4.12 9.17 3.22
CA THR A 120 -5.53 9.51 3.45
C THR A 120 -6.34 9.55 2.15
N GLU A 121 -5.73 9.97 1.03
CA GLU A 121 -6.37 9.95 -0.29
C GLU A 121 -6.63 8.51 -0.73
N ILE A 122 -5.63 7.63 -0.62
CA ILE A 122 -5.75 6.21 -0.95
C ILE A 122 -6.79 5.52 -0.07
N ALA A 123 -6.73 5.76 1.25
CA ALA A 123 -7.63 5.13 2.20
C ALA A 123 -9.08 5.55 1.96
N LYS A 124 -9.31 6.83 1.64
CA LYS A 124 -10.63 7.34 1.29
C LYS A 124 -11.14 6.74 -0.02
N GLU A 125 -10.29 6.68 -1.04
CA GLU A 125 -10.69 6.17 -2.34
C GLU A 125 -11.08 4.69 -2.30
N LEU A 126 -10.29 3.88 -1.59
CA LEU A 126 -10.53 2.46 -1.39
C LEU A 126 -11.52 2.15 -0.25
N SER A 127 -12.02 3.18 0.46
CA SER A 127 -12.91 3.04 1.61
C SER A 127 -12.36 2.04 2.65
N LEU A 128 -11.07 2.18 2.97
CA LEU A 128 -10.39 1.27 3.89
C LEU A 128 -10.90 1.47 5.32
N PRO A 129 -11.23 0.39 6.05
CA PRO A 129 -11.54 0.49 7.47
C PRO A 129 -10.28 0.90 8.27
N PRO A 130 -10.43 1.53 9.44
CA PRO A 130 -9.31 2.06 10.24
C PRO A 130 -8.20 1.02 10.54
N VAL A 131 -8.58 -0.25 10.68
CA VAL A 131 -7.66 -1.36 10.98
C VAL A 131 -6.65 -1.60 9.84
N LYS A 132 -6.98 -1.21 8.60
CA LYS A 132 -6.17 -1.46 7.39
C LYS A 132 -5.47 -0.23 6.83
N LEU A 133 -5.37 0.85 7.61
CA LEU A 133 -4.69 2.08 7.18
C LEU A 133 -3.17 1.91 7.01
N HIS A 134 -2.55 0.89 7.62
CA HIS A 134 -1.13 0.60 7.39
C HIS A 134 -0.84 0.26 5.91
N CYS A 135 -1.82 -0.31 5.19
CA CYS A 135 -1.68 -0.63 3.77
C CYS A 135 -1.53 0.62 2.89
N SER A 136 -2.22 1.72 3.24
CA SER A 136 -2.09 2.98 2.50
C SER A 136 -0.82 3.74 2.88
N MET A 137 -0.35 3.60 4.13
CA MET A 137 0.96 4.13 4.56
C MET A 137 2.12 3.46 3.80
N LEU A 138 2.07 2.13 3.65
CA LEU A 138 3.07 1.39 2.88
C LEU A 138 3.20 1.90 1.44
N ALA A 139 2.07 2.20 0.79
CA ALA A 139 2.04 2.73 -0.57
C ALA A 139 2.63 4.16 -0.67
N GLU A 140 2.34 5.02 0.31
CA GLU A 140 2.93 6.36 0.41
C GLU A 140 4.45 6.28 0.59
N ASP A 141 4.92 5.45 1.52
CA ASP A 141 6.35 5.27 1.80
C ASP A 141 7.10 4.71 0.58
N ALA A 142 6.47 3.79 -0.16
CA ALA A 142 7.03 3.22 -1.38
C ALA A 142 7.33 4.28 -2.44
N ILE A 143 6.43 5.26 -2.63
CA ILE A 143 6.62 6.34 -3.60
C ILE A 143 7.74 7.26 -3.18
N LYS A 144 7.75 7.69 -1.92
CA LYS A 144 8.81 8.57 -1.40
C LYS A 144 10.18 7.89 -1.53
N SER A 145 10.25 6.60 -1.23
CA SER A 145 11.46 5.79 -1.40
C SER A 145 11.89 5.71 -2.87
N ALA A 146 10.97 5.46 -3.80
CA ALA A 146 11.26 5.39 -5.23
C ALA A 146 11.72 6.73 -5.82
N ILE A 147 11.09 7.84 -5.41
CA ILE A 147 11.50 9.20 -5.82
C ILE A 147 12.88 9.54 -5.25
N LYS A 148 13.15 9.17 -3.99
CA LYS A 148 14.46 9.39 -3.37
C LYS A 148 15.56 8.65 -4.12
N ASP A 149 15.35 7.37 -4.43
CA ASP A 149 16.28 6.57 -5.23
C ASP A 149 16.54 7.17 -6.61
N TYR A 150 15.48 7.61 -7.31
CA TYR A 150 15.61 8.31 -8.59
C TYR A 150 16.47 9.58 -8.49
N LYS A 151 16.19 10.44 -7.51
CA LYS A 151 16.94 11.68 -7.28
C LYS A 151 18.40 11.39 -6.94
N SER A 152 18.67 10.41 -6.07
CA SER A 152 20.04 10.00 -5.72
C SER A 152 20.82 9.49 -6.93
N LYS A 153 20.19 8.72 -7.83
CA LYS A 153 20.82 8.24 -9.07
C LYS A 153 21.16 9.39 -10.03
N ARG A 154 20.31 10.41 -10.15
CA ARG A 154 20.59 11.59 -10.99
C ARG A 154 21.77 12.41 -10.44
N VAL A 155 21.85 12.60 -9.12
CA VAL A 155 22.98 13.29 -8.48
C VAL A 155 24.28 12.51 -8.69
N ALA A 156 24.27 11.19 -8.49
CA ALA A 156 25.45 10.34 -8.75
C ALA A 156 25.87 10.36 -10.23
N ALA A 157 24.91 10.36 -11.16
CA ALA A 157 25.18 10.45 -12.59
C ALA A 157 25.81 11.80 -12.97
N ALA A 158 25.33 12.92 -12.42
CA ALA A 158 25.89 14.25 -12.66
C ALA A 158 27.32 14.41 -12.10
N ALA A 159 27.66 13.73 -11.00
CA ALA A 159 29.01 13.75 -10.42
C ALA A 159 30.03 12.95 -11.25
N THR A 160 29.59 12.02 -12.11
CA THR A 160 30.49 11.15 -12.90
C THR A 160 30.88 11.78 -14.24
N THR A 161 30.25 12.88 -14.66
CA THR A 161 30.49 13.56 -15.95
C THR A 161 31.55 14.67 -15.93
N VAL A 162 32.38 14.77 -14.88
CA VAL A 162 33.57 15.63 -14.95
C VAL A 162 34.66 14.87 -15.73
N PRO A 163 35.07 15.31 -16.93
CA PRO A 163 36.19 14.70 -17.63
C PRO A 163 37.46 15.07 -16.86
N SER A 164 38.08 14.09 -16.19
CA SER A 164 39.47 14.17 -15.77
C SER A 164 40.34 14.10 -17.03
N GLY A 165 40.53 15.24 -17.69
CA GLY A 165 41.29 15.34 -18.92
C GLY A 165 41.83 16.75 -19.12
N SER A 166 42.97 17.05 -18.49
CA SER A 166 43.96 17.97 -19.03
C SER A 166 45.35 17.35 -18.90
N SER A 167 45.84 16.85 -20.03
CA SER A 167 47.23 16.52 -20.27
C SER A 167 48.06 17.80 -20.49
N SER A 168 49.37 17.65 -20.23
CA SER A 168 50.54 18.41 -20.73
C SER A 168 50.83 19.82 -20.18
N ALA A 169 51.92 19.92 -19.41
CA ALA A 169 52.99 20.90 -19.64
C ALA A 169 54.31 20.41 -19.02
N GLN A 170 55.38 20.67 -19.75
CA GLN A 170 56.76 20.22 -19.59
C GLN A 170 57.41 20.46 -18.21
N GLN A 171 58.35 19.60 -17.84
CA GLN A 171 59.67 20.04 -17.38
C GLN A 171 60.73 18.94 -17.60
N ALA A 172 61.67 19.26 -18.48
CA ALA A 172 62.90 18.53 -18.74
C ALA A 172 63.92 18.81 -17.62
N THR A 173 64.62 17.79 -17.19
CA THR A 173 65.82 17.90 -16.35
C THR A 173 66.87 16.88 -16.79
N ALA A 174 68.12 17.36 -16.72
CA ALA A 174 69.42 16.70 -16.96
C ALA A 174 69.91 16.65 -18.41
#